data_AF-T1ADL1-F1
#
_entry.id   AF-T1ADL1-F1
#
_cell.length_a   1.000
_cell.length_b   1.000
_cell.length_c   1.000
_cell.angle_alpha   90.00
_cell.angle_beta   90.00
_cell.angle_gamma   90.00
#
_symmetry.space_group_name_H-M   'P 1'
#
loop_
_entity.id
_entity.type
_entity.pdbx_description
1 polymer ?
#
loop_
_entity_poly.entity_id
_entity_poly.type
_entity_poly.pdbx_seq_one_letter_code
_entity_poly.pdbx_strand_id
1 'polypeptide(L)'
;LGYETVVYSGSPQHAALARELGATEVVLGDGDGTGSAQAHVDGAVVFAPAGAVVLRALAAVRKGGRVSIAAIHMTPIPSIDYDRLLFGERTLVSVEANTRADAQEFLDLARRFRLRTTVSVRPLREANEALLDLREGRVQGAVVLDLRGASP
;
A
#
# COMPACT_ATOMS: atom_id res chain seq x y z
N LEU A 1 15.97 -2.29 0.70
CA LEU A 1 16.10 -3.40 -0.26
C LEU A 1 16.73 -2.99 -1.58
N GLY A 2 16.82 -1.69 -1.91
CA GLY A 2 17.54 -1.21 -3.10
C GLY A 2 16.72 -1.23 -4.39
N TYR A 3 15.42 -1.50 -4.30
CA TYR A 3 14.50 -1.41 -5.44
C TYR A 3 14.20 0.05 -5.77
N GLU A 4 14.05 0.34 -7.06
CA GLU A 4 13.34 1.52 -7.53
C GLU A 4 11.86 1.34 -7.24
N THR A 5 11.21 2.40 -6.75
CA THR A 5 9.82 2.33 -6.31
C THR A 5 8.96 3.33 -7.06
N VAL A 6 7.90 2.83 -7.69
CA VAL A 6 6.88 3.64 -8.36
C VAL A 6 5.62 3.60 -7.49
N VAL A 7 5.13 4.76 -7.06
CA VAL A 7 3.93 4.87 -6.24
C VAL A 7 2.80 5.51 -7.04
N TYR A 8 1.69 4.79 -7.14
CA TYR A 8 0.43 5.31 -7.68
C TYR A 8 -0.52 5.63 -6.52
N SER A 9 -1.03 6.85 -6.47
CA SER A 9 -1.95 7.28 -5.41
C SER A 9 -3.05 8.16 -5.97
N GLY A 10 -4.30 7.92 -5.54
CA GLY A 10 -5.43 8.83 -5.78
C GLY A 10 -5.53 9.99 -4.77
N SER A 11 -4.69 9.99 -3.74
CA SER A 11 -4.64 11.06 -2.72
C SER A 11 -3.41 11.95 -2.95
N PRO A 12 -3.59 13.27 -3.10
CA PRO A 12 -2.49 14.24 -3.13
C PRO A 12 -1.61 14.17 -1.88
N GLN A 13 -2.20 13.95 -0.71
CA GLN A 13 -1.49 13.83 0.56
C GLN A 13 -0.60 12.58 0.60
N HIS A 14 -1.12 11.42 0.20
CA HIS A 14 -0.31 10.19 0.12
C HIS A 14 0.77 10.28 -0.97
N ALA A 15 0.49 10.95 -2.08
CA ALA A 15 1.50 11.20 -3.12
C ALA A 15 2.63 12.11 -2.60
N ALA A 16 2.30 13.16 -1.84
CA ALA A 16 3.31 14.00 -1.19
C ALA A 16 4.17 13.20 -0.20
N LEU A 17 3.54 12.39 0.66
CA LEU A 17 4.25 11.53 1.61
C LEU A 17 5.15 10.51 0.90
N ALA A 18 4.71 9.91 -0.21
CA ALA A 18 5.53 8.98 -0.98
C ALA A 18 6.82 9.64 -1.51
N ARG A 19 6.73 10.91 -1.96
CA ARG A 19 7.91 11.68 -2.39
C ARG A 19 8.85 11.95 -1.22
N GLU A 20 8.31 12.35 -0.07
CA GLU A 20 9.09 12.58 1.16
C GLU A 20 9.83 11.31 1.61
N LEU A 21 9.19 10.15 1.48
CA LEU A 21 9.76 8.85 1.81
C LEU A 21 10.78 8.33 0.77
N GLY A 22 10.99 9.06 -0.33
CA GLY A 22 12.02 8.75 -1.33
C GLY A 22 11.58 7.78 -2.42
N ALA A 23 10.29 7.73 -2.77
CA ALA A 23 9.85 7.00 -3.95
C ALA A 23 10.55 7.53 -5.22
N THR A 24 11.00 6.62 -6.09
CA THR A 24 11.70 6.94 -7.34
C THR A 24 10.79 7.72 -8.29
N GLU A 25 9.52 7.29 -8.38
CA GLU A 25 8.49 7.95 -9.16
C GLU A 25 7.17 7.97 -8.37
N VAL A 26 6.43 9.07 -8.46
CA VAL A 26 5.11 9.20 -7.84
C VAL A 26 4.11 9.75 -8.85
N VAL A 27 3.13 8.90 -9.18
CA VAL A 27 2.03 9.20 -10.10
C VAL A 27 0.78 9.49 -9.29
N LEU A 28 0.30 10.73 -9.40
CA LEU A 28 -1.03 11.10 -8.90
C LEU A 28 -2.06 10.65 -9.94
N GLY A 29 -2.97 9.78 -9.55
CA GLY A 29 -4.08 9.34 -10.39
C GLY A 29 -5.40 9.98 -9.97
N ASP A 30 -6.35 10.02 -10.88
CA ASP A 30 -7.76 10.15 -10.51
C ASP A 30 -8.16 8.84 -9.81
N GLY A 31 -9.00 8.87 -8.78
CA GLY A 31 -9.23 7.73 -7.85
C GLY A 31 -9.69 6.39 -8.46
N ASP A 32 -9.87 6.30 -9.77
CA ASP A 32 -10.13 5.11 -10.58
C ASP A 32 -8.87 4.52 -11.28
N GLY A 33 -7.71 5.15 -11.08
CA GLY A 33 -6.43 4.75 -11.66
C GLY A 33 -6.27 5.10 -13.13
N THR A 34 -6.99 6.09 -13.68
CA THR A 34 -6.79 6.59 -15.05
C THR A 34 -5.70 7.66 -15.11
N GLY A 35 -4.49 7.33 -14.67
CA GLY A 35 -3.29 8.16 -14.85
C GLY A 35 -2.22 7.33 -15.57
N SER A 36 -1.77 7.77 -16.74
CA SER A 36 -0.83 7.03 -17.57
C SER A 36 0.57 7.00 -16.96
N ALA A 37 1.08 5.82 -16.64
CA ALA A 37 2.52 5.54 -16.66
C ALA A 37 2.77 4.05 -16.92
N GLN A 38 3.42 3.79 -18.06
CA GLN A 38 3.87 2.49 -18.59
C GLN A 38 5.15 2.02 -17.88
N ALA A 39 5.19 2.08 -16.55
CA ALA A 39 6.33 1.55 -15.83
C ALA A 39 6.25 0.01 -15.86
N HIS A 40 7.13 -0.63 -16.64
CA HIS A 40 7.31 -2.08 -16.63
C HIS A 40 8.04 -2.51 -15.35
N VAL A 41 7.32 -2.54 -14.23
CA VAL A 41 7.85 -3.00 -12.95
C VAL A 41 7.98 -4.52 -12.90
N ASP A 42 8.94 -5.03 -12.12
CA ASP A 42 9.10 -6.46 -11.87
C ASP A 42 7.95 -7.04 -11.03
N GLY A 43 7.37 -6.22 -10.16
CA GLY A 43 6.25 -6.60 -9.32
C GLY A 43 5.48 -5.40 -8.78
N ALA A 44 4.27 -5.66 -8.32
CA ALA A 44 3.37 -4.65 -7.77
C ALA A 44 2.67 -5.16 -6.52
N VAL A 45 2.42 -4.25 -5.57
CA VAL A 45 1.61 -4.51 -4.38
C VAL A 45 0.39 -3.59 -4.43
N VAL A 46 -0.81 -4.18 -4.35
CA VAL A 46 -2.08 -3.45 -4.40
C VAL A 46 -2.64 -3.32 -2.99
N PHE A 47 -2.63 -2.10 -2.46
CA PHE A 47 -3.25 -1.76 -1.16
C PHE A 47 -4.66 -1.18 -1.30
N ALA A 48 -4.99 -0.60 -2.46
CA ALA A 48 -6.28 0.02 -2.69
C ALA A 48 -7.40 -1.03 -2.70
N PRO A 49 -8.53 -0.79 -2.00
CA PRO A 49 -9.66 -1.73 -1.93
C PRO A 49 -10.55 -1.67 -3.19
N ALA A 50 -9.94 -1.59 -4.39
CA ALA A 50 -10.63 -1.41 -5.66
C ALA A 50 -10.15 -2.43 -6.70
N GLY A 51 -11.05 -3.31 -7.14
CA GLY A 51 -10.73 -4.37 -8.10
C GLY A 51 -10.19 -3.87 -9.45
N ALA A 52 -10.60 -2.69 -9.90
CA ALA A 52 -10.06 -2.06 -11.12
C ALA A 52 -8.54 -1.77 -11.03
N VAL A 53 -8.02 -1.51 -9.82
CA VAL A 53 -6.58 -1.27 -9.59
C VAL A 53 -5.76 -2.54 -9.83
N VAL A 54 -6.36 -3.73 -9.63
CA VAL A 54 -5.69 -5.00 -9.94
C VAL A 54 -5.38 -5.13 -11.43
N LEU A 55 -6.31 -4.74 -12.31
CA LEU A 55 -6.08 -4.76 -13.75
C LEU A 55 -4.98 -3.78 -14.18
N ARG A 56 -4.89 -2.63 -13.50
CA ARG A 56 -3.82 -1.66 -13.73
C ARG A 56 -2.46 -2.20 -13.29
N ALA A 57 -2.39 -2.85 -12.12
CA ALA A 57 -1.18 -3.50 -11.66
C ALA A 57 -0.72 -4.60 -12.62
N LEU A 58 -1.64 -5.41 -13.16
CA LEU A 58 -1.33 -6.41 -14.18
C LEU A 58 -0.80 -5.81 -15.48
N ALA A 59 -1.36 -4.67 -15.91
CA ALA A 59 -0.89 -3.94 -17.09
C ALA A 59 0.51 -3.31 -16.88
N ALA A 60 0.84 -2.91 -15.64
CA ALA A 60 2.12 -2.33 -15.30
C ALA A 60 3.24 -3.38 -15.18
N VAL A 61 2.95 -4.57 -14.63
CA VAL A 61 4.00 -5.59 -14.49
C VAL A 61 4.44 -6.15 -15.85
N ARG A 62 5.75 -6.33 -16.02
CA ARG A 62 6.30 -7.02 -17.18
C ARG A 62 5.86 -8.49 -17.25
N LYS A 63 6.08 -9.15 -18.39
CA LYS A 63 5.97 -10.62 -18.49
C LYS A 63 6.88 -11.28 -17.43
N GLY A 64 6.39 -12.32 -16.77
CA GLY A 64 7.03 -12.95 -15.61
C GLY A 64 6.87 -12.19 -14.29
N GLY A 65 6.23 -11.02 -14.29
CA GLY A 65 6.07 -10.18 -13.10
C GLY A 65 4.94 -10.65 -12.16
N ARG A 66 4.95 -10.15 -10.92
CA ARG A 66 4.00 -10.54 -9.86
C ARG A 66 3.17 -9.38 -9.33
N VAL A 67 1.86 -9.58 -9.23
CA VAL A 67 0.93 -8.68 -8.54
C VAL A 67 0.47 -9.35 -7.24
N SER A 68 0.73 -8.70 -6.12
CA SER A 68 0.29 -9.12 -4.78
C SER A 68 -0.84 -8.23 -4.28
N ILE A 69 -2.00 -8.81 -3.99
CA ILE A 69 -3.15 -8.09 -3.45
C ILE A 69 -3.09 -8.11 -1.93
N ALA A 70 -2.80 -6.96 -1.32
CA ALA A 70 -2.68 -6.77 0.13
C ALA A 70 -3.89 -6.01 0.75
N ALA A 71 -5.01 -5.94 0.03
CA ALA A 71 -6.25 -5.38 0.55
C ALA A 71 -7.07 -6.48 1.27
N ILE A 72 -7.61 -6.16 2.45
CA ILE A 72 -8.42 -7.08 3.27
C ILE A 72 -9.80 -7.31 2.64
N HIS A 73 -10.44 -6.23 2.21
CA HIS A 73 -11.69 -6.23 1.47
C HIS A 73 -11.59 -5.27 0.29
N MET A 74 -12.19 -5.63 -0.84
CA MET A 74 -12.23 -4.79 -2.03
C MET A 74 -13.50 -4.99 -2.83
N THR A 75 -13.76 -4.05 -3.74
CA THR A 75 -14.76 -4.26 -4.78
C THR A 75 -14.39 -5.46 -5.67
N PRO A 76 -15.36 -6.10 -6.34
CA PRO A 76 -15.07 -7.20 -7.27
C PRO A 76 -14.02 -6.80 -8.31
N ILE A 77 -13.11 -7.73 -8.60
CA ILE A 77 -12.15 -7.58 -9.68
C ILE A 77 -12.92 -7.72 -11.01
N PRO A 78 -12.86 -6.73 -11.93
CA PRO A 78 -13.48 -6.86 -13.23
C PRO A 78 -12.88 -8.02 -14.04
N SER A 79 -13.52 -8.40 -15.14
CA SER A 79 -13.03 -9.48 -16.00
C SER A 79 -11.59 -9.22 -16.46
N ILE A 80 -10.71 -10.19 -16.22
CA ILE A 80 -9.31 -10.13 -16.64
C ILE A 80 -9.23 -10.60 -18.10
N ASP A 81 -8.79 -9.72 -18.99
CA ASP A 81 -8.38 -10.10 -20.35
C ASP A 81 -7.12 -10.96 -20.26
N TYR A 82 -7.26 -12.27 -20.52
CA TYR A 82 -6.20 -13.24 -20.34
C TYR A 82 -4.98 -12.92 -21.22
N ASP A 83 -5.18 -12.77 -22.54
CA ASP A 83 -4.10 -12.60 -23.50
C ASP A 83 -3.33 -11.30 -23.27
N ARG A 84 -4.06 -10.24 -22.89
CA ARG A 84 -3.46 -8.92 -22.70
C ARG A 84 -2.84 -8.73 -21.32
N LEU A 85 -3.49 -9.21 -20.25
CA LEU A 85 -3.15 -8.83 -18.87
C LEU A 85 -2.51 -9.95 -18.06
N LEU A 86 -2.78 -11.22 -18.34
CA LEU A 86 -2.30 -12.34 -17.51
C LEU A 86 -1.32 -13.26 -18.24
N PHE A 87 -1.45 -13.41 -19.55
CA PHE A 87 -0.54 -14.22 -20.36
C PHE A 87 0.91 -13.69 -20.30
N GLY A 88 1.88 -14.59 -20.50
CA GLY A 88 3.30 -14.30 -20.38
C GLY A 88 3.84 -14.49 -18.95
N GLU A 89 3.42 -15.56 -18.28
CA GLU A 89 3.94 -16.00 -16.97
C GLU A 89 3.76 -14.99 -15.83
N ARG A 90 2.75 -14.12 -15.93
CA ARG A 90 2.42 -13.21 -14.82
C ARG A 90 1.74 -13.97 -13.70
N THR A 91 2.03 -13.56 -12.47
CA THR A 91 1.43 -14.13 -11.27
C THR A 91 0.50 -13.10 -10.62
N LEU A 92 -0.75 -13.48 -10.38
CA LEU A 92 -1.69 -12.73 -9.54
C LEU A 92 -1.99 -13.55 -8.28
N VAL A 93 -1.77 -12.95 -7.11
CA VAL A 93 -2.00 -13.64 -5.83
C VAL A 93 -2.68 -12.71 -4.83
N SER A 94 -3.56 -13.28 -4.00
CA SER A 94 -3.93 -12.67 -2.73
C SER A 94 -2.87 -12.99 -1.68
N VAL A 95 -2.77 -12.12 -0.67
CA VAL A 95 -2.09 -12.45 0.58
C VAL A 95 -3.08 -12.34 1.73
N GLU A 96 -3.02 -13.29 2.65
CA GLU A 96 -3.83 -13.30 3.86
C GLU A 96 -2.97 -13.80 5.02
N ALA A 97 -3.13 -13.14 6.16
CA ALA A 97 -2.47 -13.42 7.44
C ALA A 97 -0.92 -13.34 7.41
N ASN A 98 -0.36 -12.90 8.53
CA ASN A 98 1.05 -13.05 8.83
C ASN A 98 1.17 -14.04 9.98
N THR A 99 2.12 -14.96 9.89
CA THR A 99 2.47 -15.83 10.99
C THR A 99 3.31 -15.06 12.02
N ARG A 100 3.47 -15.65 13.22
CA ARG A 100 4.40 -15.11 14.22
C ARG A 100 5.84 -15.07 13.69
N ALA A 101 6.22 -16.03 12.86
CA ALA A 101 7.55 -16.07 12.25
C ALA A 101 7.73 -14.89 11.28
N ASP A 102 6.75 -14.61 10.42
CA ASP A 102 6.78 -13.46 9.50
C ASP A 102 6.95 -12.14 10.26
N ALA A 103 6.26 -11.98 11.39
CA ALA A 103 6.39 -10.79 12.23
C ALA A 103 7.80 -10.64 12.81
N GLN A 104 8.40 -11.74 13.29
CA GLN A 104 9.76 -11.71 13.83
C GLN A 104 10.78 -11.36 12.74
N GLU A 105 10.68 -12.01 11.57
CA GLU A 105 11.53 -11.72 10.42
C GLU A 105 11.39 -10.26 9.96
N PHE A 106 10.16 -9.75 9.89
CA PHE A 106 9.91 -8.36 9.54
C PHE A 106 10.55 -7.39 10.54
N LEU A 107 10.43 -7.63 11.84
CA LEU A 107 11.03 -6.78 12.87
C LEU A 107 12.56 -6.79 12.81
N ASP A 108 13.17 -7.94 12.51
CA ASP A 108 14.62 -8.05 12.31
C ASP A 108 15.08 -7.26 11.08
N LEU A 109 14.34 -7.34 9.98
CA LEU A 109 14.59 -6.52 8.79
C LEU A 109 14.40 -5.02 9.08
N ALA A 110 13.33 -4.66 9.81
CA ALA A 110 13.05 -3.28 10.18
C ALA A 110 14.19 -2.68 11.01
N ARG A 111 14.73 -3.44 11.97
CA ARG A 111 15.91 -3.04 12.74
C ARG A 111 17.15 -2.93 11.85
N ARG A 112 17.40 -3.91 10.98
CA ARG A 112 18.57 -3.92 10.07
C ARG A 112 18.58 -2.74 9.11
N PHE A 113 17.43 -2.41 8.52
CA PHE A 113 17.29 -1.31 7.57
C PHE A 113 16.95 0.03 8.24
N ARG A 114 16.83 0.06 9.57
CA ARG A 114 16.44 1.24 10.35
C ARG A 114 15.15 1.89 9.81
N LEU A 115 14.16 1.05 9.51
CA LEU A 115 12.86 1.52 9.02
C LEU A 115 12.25 2.50 10.04
N ARG A 116 11.80 3.66 9.55
CA ARG A 116 11.09 4.65 10.34
C ARG A 116 9.66 4.78 9.82
N THR A 117 8.70 4.64 10.73
CA THR A 117 7.28 4.85 10.44
C THR A 117 6.90 6.28 10.73
N THR A 118 6.12 6.91 9.85
CA THR A 118 5.42 8.16 10.16
C THR A 118 4.25 7.84 11.08
N VAL A 119 4.30 8.35 12.31
CA VAL A 119 3.27 8.11 13.32
C VAL A 119 2.81 9.39 13.98
N SER A 120 1.52 9.47 14.28
CA SER A 120 0.94 10.48 15.16
C SER A 120 0.57 9.81 16.48
N VAL A 121 1.24 10.19 17.57
CA VAL A 121 0.99 9.64 18.90
C VAL A 121 -0.09 10.47 19.59
N ARG A 122 -1.17 9.81 20.03
CA ARG A 122 -2.31 10.43 20.72
C ARG A 122 -2.53 9.72 22.06
N PRO A 123 -2.97 10.38 23.13
CA PRO A 123 -3.32 9.69 24.37
C PRO A 123 -4.56 8.82 24.16
N LEU A 124 -4.69 7.72 24.92
CA LEU A 124 -5.83 6.79 24.82
C LEU A 124 -7.20 7.49 24.92
N ARG A 125 -7.32 8.54 25.73
CA ARG A 125 -8.57 9.32 25.89
C ARG A 125 -9.09 9.95 24.59
N GLU A 126 -8.22 10.11 23.58
CA GLU A 126 -8.56 10.68 22.26
C GLU A 126 -8.86 9.59 21.22
N ALA A 127 -9.01 8.32 21.62
CA ALA A 127 -9.24 7.21 20.70
C ALA A 127 -10.43 7.42 19.74
N ASN A 128 -11.54 7.97 20.24
CA ASN A 128 -12.72 8.23 19.41
C ASN A 128 -12.44 9.29 18.32
N GLU A 129 -11.73 10.36 18.68
CA GLU A 129 -11.33 11.40 17.72
C GLU A 129 -10.34 10.84 16.70
N ALA A 130 -9.36 10.05 17.14
CA ALA A 130 -8.42 9.36 16.26
C ALA A 130 -9.12 8.45 15.24
N LEU A 131 -10.17 7.73 15.66
CA LEU A 131 -10.98 6.90 14.76
C LEU A 131 -11.80 7.72 13.76
N LEU A 132 -12.31 8.90 14.15
CA LEU A 132 -12.98 9.82 13.23
C LEU A 132 -12.01 10.43 12.24
N ASP A 133 -10.82 10.84 12.69
CA ASP A 133 -9.75 11.34 11.82
C ASP A 133 -9.32 10.28 10.79
N LEU A 134 -9.22 9.01 11.22
CA LEU A 134 -8.97 7.88 10.31
C LEU A 134 -10.14 7.69 9.34
N ARG A 135 -11.37 7.75 9.87
CA ARG A 135 -12.67 7.92 9.18
C ARG A 135 -12.56 8.77 7.92
N GLU A 136 -12.11 9.99 8.16
CA GLU A 136 -12.19 11.11 7.23
C GLU A 136 -10.88 11.31 6.44
N GLY A 137 -9.92 10.37 6.53
CA GLY A 137 -8.66 10.45 5.80
C GLY A 137 -7.73 11.57 6.26
N ARG A 138 -7.88 12.05 7.50
CA ARG A 138 -7.04 13.12 8.08
C ARG A 138 -5.75 12.61 8.70
N VAL A 139 -5.57 11.29 8.77
CA VAL A 139 -4.36 10.65 9.30
C VAL A 139 -3.31 10.51 8.19
N GLN A 140 -2.08 10.94 8.47
CA GLN A 140 -0.90 10.60 7.68
C GLN A 140 -0.09 9.52 8.39
N GLY A 141 0.26 8.45 7.67
CA GLY A 141 0.92 7.29 8.29
C GLY A 141 -0.04 6.52 9.22
N ALA A 142 0.37 6.31 10.47
CA ALA A 142 -0.45 5.61 11.47
C ALA A 142 -0.71 6.46 12.72
N VAL A 143 -1.89 6.32 13.33
CA VAL A 143 -2.13 6.83 14.68
C VAL A 143 -1.75 5.76 15.69
N VAL A 144 -0.99 6.13 16.71
CA VAL A 144 -0.59 5.26 17.82
C VAL A 144 -1.17 5.82 19.12
N LEU A 145 -1.90 4.99 19.85
CA LEU A 145 -2.46 5.37 21.14
C LEU A 145 -1.45 5.10 22.26
N ASP A 146 -1.05 6.15 22.99
CA ASP A 146 -0.24 6.00 24.19
C ASP A 146 -1.12 5.65 25.39
N LEU A 147 -0.94 4.43 25.87
CA LEU A 147 -1.65 3.87 27.02
C LEU A 147 -1.16 4.45 28.36
N ARG A 148 0.05 5.04 28.38
CA ARG A 148 0.68 5.56 29.61
C ARG A 148 0.13 6.94 30.02
N GLY A 149 -0.60 7.61 29.12
CA GLY A 149 -1.23 8.91 29.35
C GLY A 149 -2.67 8.85 29.88
N ALA A 150 -3.20 7.65 30.15
CA ALA A 150 -4.47 7.50 30.86
C ALA A 150 -4.21 7.66 32.36
N SER A 151 -4.24 8.90 32.85
CA SER A 151 -4.35 9.11 34.30
C SER A 151 -5.72 8.55 34.76
N PRO A 152 -5.78 7.86 35.91
CA PRO A 152 -7.01 7.26 36.43
C PRO A 152 -8.14 8.27 36.65
#